data_AF-A0A919GEE5-F1
#
_entry.id   AF-A0A919GEE5-F1
#
_cell.length_a   1.000
_cell.length_b   1.000
_cell.length_c   1.000
_cell.angle_alpha   90.00
_cell.angle_beta   90.00
_cell.angle_gamma   90.00
#
_symmetry.space_group_name_H-M   'P 1'
#
loop_
_entity.id
_entity.type
_entity.pdbx_description
1 polymer ?
#
loop_
_entity_poly.entity_id
_entity_poly.type
_entity_poly.pdbx_seq_one_letter_code
_entity_poly.pdbx_strand_id
1 'polypeptide(L)'
;MPAYGFAHLRDRRHHPDVLEYLERIQHTLDPFHGRFLIHGPPTEVVEGTWPGSMVLIEFPDLPTARAWYASPAYQEILRLRTDHISGDVVLAEGVGPAYDPTERAASLRARNA
;
A
#
# COMPACT_ATOMS: atom_id res chain seq x y z
N MET A 1 10.69 12.47 -0.51
CA MET A 1 10.67 11.32 0.40
C MET A 1 9.83 10.25 -0.27
N PRO A 2 10.30 8.99 -0.42
CA PRO A 2 9.47 7.96 -1.03
C PRO A 2 8.16 7.81 -0.25
N ALA A 3 7.11 7.43 -0.93
CA ALA A 3 5.83 7.12 -0.31
C ALA A 3 5.40 5.70 -0.63
N TYR A 4 4.53 5.18 0.20
CA TYR A 4 4.12 3.79 0.13
C TYR A 4 2.60 3.67 0.14
N GLY A 5 2.07 2.93 -0.84
CA GLY A 5 0.75 2.35 -0.77
C GLY A 5 0.83 1.01 -0.05
N PHE A 6 0.26 0.94 1.15
CA PHE A 6 0.17 -0.29 1.92
C PHE A 6 -1.28 -0.78 1.94
N ALA A 7 -1.50 -2.02 1.51
CA ALA A 7 -2.80 -2.66 1.59
C ALA A 7 -2.73 -3.90 2.47
N HIS A 8 -3.60 -3.97 3.48
CA HIS A 8 -3.88 -5.18 4.23
C HIS A 8 -5.19 -5.79 3.73
N LEU A 9 -5.08 -6.86 2.96
CA LEU A 9 -6.20 -7.49 2.26
C LEU A 9 -6.65 -8.75 3.02
N ARG A 10 -7.94 -8.79 3.34
CA ARG A 10 -8.65 -9.85 4.06
C ARG A 10 -9.62 -10.56 3.10
N ASP A 11 -9.93 -11.82 3.41
CA ASP A 11 -10.96 -12.61 2.71
C ASP A 11 -10.79 -12.68 1.18
N ARG A 12 -9.57 -12.95 0.70
CA ARG A 12 -9.32 -13.13 -0.74
C ARG A 12 -10.08 -14.36 -1.27
N ARG A 13 -11.13 -14.11 -2.05
CA ARG A 13 -11.82 -15.13 -2.83
C ARG A 13 -11.33 -15.07 -4.28
N HIS A 14 -11.26 -16.23 -4.92
CA HIS A 14 -11.05 -16.27 -6.37
C HIS A 14 -12.28 -15.67 -7.06
N HIS A 15 -12.08 -14.62 -7.85
CA HIS A 15 -13.12 -13.99 -8.65
C HIS A 15 -12.53 -13.48 -9.97
N PRO A 16 -13.20 -13.65 -11.13
CA PRO A 16 -12.72 -13.16 -12.42
C PRO A 16 -12.36 -11.67 -12.42
N ASP A 17 -13.18 -10.82 -11.81
CA ASP A 17 -12.90 -9.37 -11.68
C ASP A 17 -11.57 -9.09 -10.98
N VAL A 18 -11.20 -9.89 -9.97
CA VAL A 18 -9.92 -9.74 -9.27
C VAL A 18 -8.76 -10.08 -10.21
N LEU A 19 -8.92 -11.07 -11.09
CA LEU A 19 -7.91 -11.40 -12.09
C LEU A 19 -7.78 -10.27 -13.12
N GLU A 20 -8.89 -9.73 -13.61
CA GLU A 20 -8.88 -8.57 -14.50
C GLU A 20 -8.22 -7.35 -13.85
N TYR A 21 -8.51 -7.09 -12.57
CA TYR A 21 -7.82 -6.06 -11.80
C TYR A 21 -6.30 -6.26 -11.81
N LEU A 22 -5.84 -7.48 -11.55
CA LEU A 22 -4.40 -7.80 -11.52
C LEU A 22 -3.74 -7.66 -12.90
N GLU A 23 -4.46 -7.92 -13.98
CA GLU A 23 -3.99 -7.73 -15.36
C GLU A 23 -3.84 -6.24 -15.72
N ARG A 24 -4.69 -5.38 -15.15
CA ARG A 24 -4.77 -3.95 -15.51
C ARG A 24 -3.97 -3.03 -14.58
N ILE A 25 -3.78 -3.42 -13.32
CA ILE A 25 -3.27 -2.54 -12.25
C ILE A 25 -1.91 -1.91 -12.57
N GLN A 26 -0.98 -2.67 -13.15
CA GLN A 26 0.37 -2.18 -13.44
C GLN A 26 0.34 -1.02 -14.43
N HIS A 27 -0.52 -1.08 -15.45
CA HIS A 27 -0.65 0.00 -16.43
C HIS A 27 -1.12 1.32 -15.79
N THR A 28 -1.91 1.25 -14.71
CA THR A 28 -2.32 2.45 -13.98
C THR A 28 -1.19 3.04 -13.13
N LEU A 29 -0.23 2.21 -12.71
CA LEU A 29 0.89 2.57 -11.84
C LEU A 29 2.07 3.17 -12.62
N ASP A 30 2.35 2.67 -13.82
CA ASP A 30 3.52 3.04 -14.63
C ASP A 30 3.67 4.56 -14.83
N PRO A 31 2.61 5.35 -15.12
CA PRO A 31 2.72 6.81 -15.28
C PRO A 31 3.10 7.56 -14.00
N PHE A 32 2.94 6.92 -12.85
CA PHE A 32 3.21 7.48 -11.52
C PHE A 32 4.46 6.86 -10.89
N HIS A 33 5.23 6.09 -11.66
CA HIS A 33 6.40 5.36 -11.18
C HIS A 33 6.11 4.43 -10.00
N GLY A 34 4.87 3.92 -9.92
CA GLY A 34 4.43 3.00 -8.87
C GLY A 34 5.02 1.61 -9.08
N ARG A 35 5.65 1.04 -8.05
CA ARG A 35 6.30 -0.27 -8.13
C ARG A 35 5.89 -1.18 -6.97
N PHE A 36 5.46 -2.40 -7.27
CA PHE A 36 5.24 -3.42 -6.24
C PHE A 36 6.57 -3.80 -5.57
N LEU A 37 6.60 -3.72 -4.24
CA LEU A 37 7.66 -4.26 -3.37
C LEU A 37 7.23 -5.57 -2.71
N ILE A 38 5.95 -5.68 -2.36
CA ILE A 38 5.34 -6.91 -1.82
C ILE A 38 3.98 -7.08 -2.49
N HIS A 39 3.65 -8.30 -2.93
CA HIS A 39 2.36 -8.58 -3.58
C HIS A 39 1.80 -9.95 -3.16
N GLY A 40 1.46 -10.09 -1.88
CA GLY A 40 0.94 -11.32 -1.32
C GLY A 40 2.02 -12.33 -0.87
N PRO A 41 1.63 -13.59 -0.62
CA PRO A 41 2.49 -14.60 0.00
C PRO A 41 3.74 -14.96 -0.83
N PRO A 42 4.79 -15.54 -0.21
CA PRO A 42 4.83 -16.04 1.17
C PRO A 42 5.19 -14.98 2.22
N THR A 43 4.57 -15.08 3.40
CA THR A 43 4.86 -14.25 4.59
C THR A 43 5.06 -15.14 5.80
N GLU A 44 6.12 -14.91 6.58
CA GLU A 44 6.34 -15.56 7.87
C GLU A 44 5.86 -14.66 9.01
N VAL A 45 5.00 -15.19 9.88
CA VAL A 45 4.52 -14.47 11.07
C VAL A 45 5.45 -14.80 12.23
N VAL A 46 6.35 -13.87 12.54
CA VAL A 46 7.33 -14.04 13.63
C VAL A 46 6.72 -13.69 15.00
N GLU A 47 5.82 -12.71 15.06
CA GLU A 47 5.13 -12.29 16.28
C GLU A 47 3.63 -12.03 16.01
N GLY A 48 2.76 -12.46 16.94
CA GLY A 48 1.32 -12.20 16.89
C GLY A 48 0.55 -13.05 15.88
N THR A 49 -0.42 -12.43 15.21
CA THR A 49 -1.26 -13.10 14.20
C THR A 49 -1.49 -12.16 13.03
N TRP A 50 -1.31 -12.67 11.80
CA TRP A 50 -1.48 -11.91 10.58
C TRP A 50 -2.53 -12.56 9.66
N PRO A 51 -3.81 -12.16 9.75
CA PRO A 51 -4.82 -12.67 8.84
C PRO A 51 -4.67 -12.04 7.46
N GLY A 52 -4.83 -12.83 6.39
CA GLY A 52 -4.85 -12.32 5.01
C GLY A 52 -3.47 -12.08 4.42
N SER A 53 -3.34 -11.04 3.59
CA SER A 53 -2.13 -10.77 2.79
C SER A 53 -1.81 -9.27 2.77
N MET A 54 -0.54 -8.94 2.48
CA MET A 54 -0.11 -7.56 2.34
C MET A 54 0.30 -7.24 0.90
N VAL A 55 0.06 -5.99 0.49
CA VAL A 55 0.60 -5.41 -0.73
C VAL A 55 1.32 -4.12 -0.34
N LEU A 56 2.54 -3.95 -0.86
CA LEU A 56 3.33 -2.75 -0.69
C LEU A 56 3.73 -2.22 -2.05
N ILE A 57 3.42 -0.96 -2.33
CA ILE A 57 3.76 -0.26 -3.56
C ILE A 57 4.57 0.98 -3.19
N GLU A 58 5.73 1.17 -3.81
CA GLU A 58 6.56 2.36 -3.65
C GLU A 58 6.23 3.40 -4.74
N PHE A 59 6.26 4.67 -4.35
CA PHE A 59 6.15 5.85 -5.20
C PHE A 59 7.27 6.84 -4.88
N PRO A 60 7.62 7.75 -5.82
CA PRO A 60 8.63 8.79 -5.58
C PRO A 60 8.31 9.71 -4.39
N ASP A 61 7.03 10.03 -4.21
CA ASP A 61 6.51 10.85 -3.12
C ASP A 61 4.99 10.68 -2.90
N LEU A 62 4.49 11.24 -1.80
CA LEU A 62 3.10 11.10 -1.38
C LEU A 62 2.11 11.81 -2.31
N PRO A 63 2.39 13.02 -2.85
CA PRO A 63 1.56 13.61 -3.90
C PRO A 63 1.40 12.70 -5.12
N THR A 64 2.46 12.05 -5.58
CA THR A 64 2.42 11.12 -6.71
C THR A 64 1.55 9.91 -6.41
N ALA A 65 1.69 9.32 -5.22
CA ALA A 65 0.84 8.21 -4.77
C ALA A 65 -0.65 8.60 -4.71
N ARG A 66 -0.95 9.81 -4.22
CA ARG A 66 -2.33 10.35 -4.18
C ARG A 66 -2.87 10.59 -5.59
N ALA A 67 -2.05 11.12 -6.50
CA ALA A 67 -2.43 11.36 -7.88
C ALA A 67 -2.74 10.05 -8.61
N TRP A 68 -1.95 9.00 -8.38
CA TRP A 68 -2.25 7.64 -8.86
C TRP A 68 -3.61 7.16 -8.34
N TYR A 69 -3.83 7.22 -7.01
CA TYR A 69 -5.07 6.73 -6.41
C TYR A 69 -6.29 7.52 -6.92
N ALA A 70 -6.16 8.82 -7.16
CA ALA A 70 -7.23 9.65 -7.70
C ALA A 70 -7.37 9.59 -9.24
N SER A 71 -6.46 8.89 -9.93
CA SER A 71 -6.43 8.87 -11.39
C SER A 71 -7.68 8.19 -11.96
N PRO A 72 -8.24 8.69 -13.09
CA PRO A 72 -9.38 8.04 -13.73
C PRO A 72 -9.12 6.57 -14.08
N ALA A 73 -7.92 6.26 -14.56
CA ALA A 73 -7.54 4.89 -14.94
C ALA A 73 -7.55 3.91 -13.75
N TYR A 74 -7.05 4.33 -12.58
CA TYR A 74 -7.10 3.48 -11.39
C TYR A 74 -8.52 3.39 -10.81
N GLN A 75 -9.25 4.52 -10.78
CA GLN A 75 -10.62 4.54 -10.28
C GLN A 75 -11.57 3.66 -11.11
N GLU A 76 -11.34 3.55 -12.42
CA GLU A 76 -12.11 2.65 -13.30
C GLU A 76 -12.03 1.18 -12.88
N ILE A 77 -10.84 0.72 -12.45
CA ILE A 77 -10.61 -0.68 -12.08
C ILE A 77 -10.78 -0.96 -10.58
N LEU A 78 -10.92 0.08 -9.74
CA LEU A 78 -10.89 -0.06 -8.28
C LEU A 78 -11.95 -1.06 -7.77
N ARG A 79 -13.17 -0.98 -8.33
CA ARG A 79 -14.32 -1.81 -7.91
C ARG A 79 -14.13 -3.30 -8.20
N LEU A 80 -13.37 -3.63 -9.25
CA LEU A 80 -13.02 -5.01 -9.59
C LEU A 80 -12.32 -5.73 -8.43
N ARG A 81 -11.60 -4.99 -7.58
CA ARG A 81 -10.98 -5.51 -6.35
C ARG A 81 -11.85 -5.28 -5.11
N THR A 82 -12.33 -4.06 -4.89
CA THR A 82 -12.94 -3.70 -3.60
C THR A 82 -14.24 -4.42 -3.31
N ASP A 83 -14.92 -4.92 -4.35
CA ASP A 83 -16.23 -5.54 -4.22
C ASP A 83 -16.11 -7.01 -3.79
N HIS A 84 -14.92 -7.58 -3.98
CA HIS A 84 -14.64 -9.00 -3.75
C HIS A 84 -13.57 -9.25 -2.68
N ILE A 85 -12.76 -8.25 -2.34
CA ILE A 85 -11.67 -8.35 -1.35
C ILE A 85 -11.78 -7.20 -0.35
N SER A 86 -12.11 -7.53 0.90
CA SER A 86 -12.12 -6.58 2.00
C SER A 86 -10.69 -6.22 2.39
N GLY A 87 -10.46 -5.01 2.89
CA GLY A 87 -9.13 -4.61 3.32
C GLY A 87 -9.00 -3.12 3.57
N ASP A 88 -7.89 -2.78 4.20
CA ASP A 88 -7.51 -1.39 4.45
C ASP A 88 -6.39 -1.01 3.50
N VAL A 89 -6.45 0.20 2.93
CA VAL A 89 -5.40 0.75 2.09
C VAL A 89 -5.02 2.12 2.65
N VAL A 90 -3.72 2.31 2.89
CA VAL A 90 -3.18 3.60 3.34
C VAL A 90 -2.08 4.07 2.40
N LEU A 91 -2.01 5.39 2.22
CA LEU A 91 -0.87 6.06 1.59
C LEU A 91 -0.07 6.73 2.69
N ALA A 92 1.18 6.30 2.87
CA ALA A 92 2.05 6.77 3.93
C ALA A 92 3.33 7.36 3.35
N GLU A 93 3.84 8.41 3.99
CA GLU A 93 5.17 8.92 3.69
C GLU A 93 6.23 8.04 4.35
N GLY A 94 7.30 7.76 3.60
CA GLY A 94 8.46 7.04 4.09
C GLY A 94 9.39 7.91 4.93
N VAL A 95 10.34 7.27 5.57
CA VAL A 95 11.42 7.93 6.31
C VAL A 95 12.73 7.90 5.52
N GLY A 96 13.63 8.85 5.81
CA GLY A 96 14.88 9.02 5.09
C GLY A 96 15.93 7.98 5.49
N PRO A 97 17.02 7.83 4.72
CA PRO A 97 18.11 6.92 5.08
C PRO A 97 18.81 7.29 6.39
N ALA A 98 18.67 8.54 6.84
CA ALA A 98 19.20 9.04 8.11
C ALA A 98 18.16 9.03 9.25
N TYR A 99 17.02 8.34 9.09
CA TYR A 99 16.00 8.28 10.12
C TYR A 99 16.50 7.58 11.39
N ASP A 100 16.38 8.26 12.53
CA ASP A 100 16.71 7.73 13.84
C ASP A 100 15.44 7.62 14.72
N PRO A 101 15.03 6.41 15.15
CA PRO A 101 13.88 6.24 16.02
C PRO A 101 14.05 6.90 17.40
N THR A 102 15.28 7.19 17.85
CA THR A 102 15.53 7.87 19.14
C THR A 102 15.05 9.32 19.11
N GLU A 103 15.19 10.02 17.98
CA GLU A 103 14.66 11.37 17.77
C GLU A 103 13.13 11.38 17.86
N ARG A 104 12.49 10.36 17.27
CA ARG A 104 11.03 10.19 17.36
C ARG A 104 10.58 10.00 18.82
N ALA A 105 11.30 9.19 19.59
CA ALA A 105 11.02 8.99 21.01
C ALA A 105 11.18 10.27 21.83
N ALA A 106 12.23 11.06 21.57
CA ALA A 106 12.45 12.35 22.23
C ALA A 106 11.30 13.34 21.94
N SER A 107 10.87 13.44 20.67
CA SER A 107 9.73 14.28 20.27
C SER A 107 8.44 13.90 20.99
N LEU A 108 8.14 12.59 21.12
CA LEU A 108 6.93 12.13 21.81
C LEU A 108 6.94 12.44 23.30
N ARG A 109 8.08 12.31 23.98
CA ARG A 109 8.21 12.68 25.40
C ARG A 109 7.98 14.17 25.61
N ALA A 110 8.56 15.01 24.75
CA ALA A 110 8.41 16.46 24.84
C ALA A 110 6.96 16.95 24.63
N ARG A 111 6.13 16.22 23.87
CA ARG A 111 4.71 16.54 23.66
C ARG A 111 3.80 16.15 24.81
N ASN A 112 4.26 15.27 25.69
CA ASN A 112 3.49 14.73 26.82
C ASN A 112 3.93 15.32 28.17
N ALA A 113 4.88 16.26 28.15
CA ALA A 113 5.33 17.05 29.30
C ALA A 113 4.61 18.41 29.31
#